data_AF-A0A2E2EE42-F1
#
_entry.id   AF-A0A2E2EE42-F1
#
_cell.length_a   1.000
_cell.length_b   1.000
_cell.length_c   1.000
_cell.angle_alpha   90.00
_cell.angle_beta   90.00
_cell.angle_gamma   90.00
#
_symmetry.space_group_name_H-M   'P 1'
#
loop_
_entity.id
_entity.type
_entity.pdbx_description
1 polymer ?
#
loop_
_entity_poly.entity_id
_entity_poly.type
_entity_poly.pdbx_seq_one_letter_code
_entity_poly.pdbx_strand_id
1 'polypeptide(L)'
;MCFGKTDNILVQAKHTKTKRSVHSSCIDEVRGAKSFYESQHGRQFSLVAITNYCFHQSTFNASQMGDSVDLWDLNRIMENLKYKKFTLAEIKRKING
;
A
#
# COMPACT_ATOMS: atom_id res chain seq x y z
N MET A 1 -8.53 -2.97 -10.14
CA MET A 1 -7.06 -3.04 -10.03
C MET A 1 -6.48 -2.36 -11.24
N CYS A 2 -5.62 -1.36 -11.04
CA CYS A 2 -4.94 -0.68 -12.14
C CYS A 2 -3.61 -1.40 -12.41
N PHE A 3 -3.52 -2.14 -13.50
CA PHE A 3 -2.25 -2.65 -14.01
C PHE A 3 -1.53 -1.47 -14.71
N GLY A 4 -0.76 -0.70 -13.94
CA GLY A 4 0.16 0.29 -14.48
C GLY A 4 1.24 -0.41 -15.31
N LYS A 5 1.46 0.05 -16.54
CA LYS A 5 2.22 -0.63 -17.60
C LYS A 5 3.72 -0.88 -17.34
N THR A 6 4.25 -0.69 -16.13
CA THR A 6 5.68 -0.91 -15.84
C THR A 6 5.98 -1.46 -14.45
N ASP A 7 5.14 -1.23 -13.44
CA ASP A 7 5.42 -1.68 -12.07
C ASP A 7 4.28 -2.57 -11.55
N ASN A 8 4.60 -3.85 -11.33
CA ASN A 8 3.70 -4.79 -10.67
C ASN A 8 3.72 -4.48 -9.17
N ILE A 9 2.81 -3.62 -8.69
CA ILE A 9 2.73 -3.24 -7.27
C ILE A 9 1.44 -3.79 -6.67
N LEU A 10 1.56 -4.51 -5.56
CA LEU A 10 0.43 -4.88 -4.71
C LEU A 10 0.36 -3.93 -3.53
N VAL A 11 -0.81 -3.32 -3.38
CA VAL A 11 -1.05 -2.29 -2.37
C VAL A 11 -2.14 -2.76 -1.42
N GLN A 12 -1.82 -2.83 -0.13
CA GLN A 12 -2.80 -3.01 0.93
C GLN A 12 -3.08 -1.68 1.61
N ALA A 13 -4.26 -1.11 1.34
CA ALA A 13 -4.68 0.16 1.92
C ALA A 13 -5.60 -0.06 3.13
N LYS A 14 -5.21 0.45 4.30
CA LYS A 14 -6.02 0.42 5.53
C LYS A 14 -6.40 1.84 5.95
N HIS A 15 -7.69 2.13 5.91
CA HIS A 15 -8.25 3.34 6.47
C HIS A 15 -8.70 3.12 7.92
N THR A 16 -8.14 3.89 8.84
CA THR A 16 -8.52 3.88 10.26
C THR A 16 -9.38 5.11 10.58
N LYS A 17 -10.56 4.88 11.18
CA LYS A 17 -11.44 5.97 11.66
C LYS A 17 -11.04 6.44 13.06
N THR A 18 -10.63 5.50 13.89
CA THR A 18 -10.04 5.75 15.20
C THR A 18 -8.53 5.95 15.04
N LYS A 19 -7.92 6.90 15.75
CA LYS A 19 -6.47 7.13 15.85
C LYS A 19 -5.75 5.93 16.50
N ARG A 20 -5.87 4.75 15.91
CA ARG A 20 -5.30 3.48 16.38
C ARG A 20 -4.27 3.03 15.37
N SER A 21 -3.12 2.61 15.89
CA SER A 21 -2.05 2.12 15.04
C SER A 21 -2.45 0.86 14.28
N VAL A 22 -1.98 0.72 13.05
CA VAL A 22 -2.21 -0.47 12.23
C VAL A 22 -1.20 -1.55 12.60
N HIS A 23 -1.70 -2.73 12.94
CA HIS A 23 -0.90 -3.91 13.32
C HIS A 23 -0.50 -4.76 12.10
N SER A 24 0.29 -5.81 12.34
CA SER A 24 1.00 -6.58 11.30
C SER A 24 0.10 -7.35 10.33
N SER A 25 -1.20 -7.49 10.60
CA SER A 25 -2.10 -8.26 9.73
C SER A 25 -2.15 -7.73 8.29
N CYS A 26 -1.91 -6.43 8.07
CA CYS A 26 -1.83 -5.86 6.72
C CYS A 26 -0.62 -6.38 5.91
N ILE A 27 0.45 -6.78 6.60
CA ILE A 27 1.67 -7.36 6.01
C ILE A 27 1.35 -8.78 5.53
N ASP A 28 0.68 -9.56 6.37
CA ASP A 28 0.28 -10.93 6.02
C ASP A 28 -0.71 -10.93 4.86
N GLU A 29 -1.68 -10.01 4.86
CA GLU A 29 -2.64 -9.82 3.77
C GLU A 29 -1.94 -9.53 2.43
N VAL A 30 -0.98 -8.60 2.38
CA VAL A 30 -0.31 -8.23 1.12
C VAL A 30 0.66 -9.31 0.63
N ARG A 31 1.32 -10.03 1.54
CA ARG A 31 2.15 -11.19 1.19
C ARG A 31 1.33 -12.38 0.70
N GLY A 32 0.20 -12.65 1.35
CA GLY A 32 -0.74 -13.67 0.88
C GLY A 32 -1.25 -13.37 -0.53
N ALA A 33 -1.58 -12.10 -0.79
CA ALA A 33 -1.95 -11.64 -2.13
C ALA A 33 -0.81 -11.84 -3.14
N LYS A 34 0.45 -11.52 -2.77
CA LYS A 34 1.63 -11.76 -3.61
C LYS A 34 1.66 -13.22 -4.06
N SER A 35 1.69 -14.17 -3.14
CA SER A 35 1.76 -15.60 -3.45
C SER A 35 0.65 -16.04 -4.42
N PHE A 36 -0.58 -15.54 -4.21
CA PHE A 36 -1.69 -15.80 -5.12
C PHE A 36 -1.47 -15.24 -6.52
N TYR A 37 -1.14 -13.95 -6.66
CA TYR A 37 -1.00 -13.29 -7.96
C TYR A 37 0.25 -13.74 -8.72
N GLU A 38 1.36 -14.01 -8.05
CA GLU A 38 2.57 -14.53 -8.69
C GLU A 38 2.31 -15.90 -9.30
N SER A 39 1.56 -16.76 -8.60
CA SER A 39 1.17 -18.09 -9.10
C SER A 39 0.29 -18.02 -10.36
N GLN A 40 -0.56 -17.01 -10.47
CA GLN A 40 -1.49 -16.86 -11.59
C GLN A 40 -0.89 -16.15 -12.81
N HIS A 41 0.05 -15.22 -12.58
CA HIS A 41 0.52 -14.31 -13.62
C HIS A 41 1.99 -14.46 -13.96
N GLY A 42 2.77 -15.25 -13.21
CA GLY A 42 4.19 -15.49 -13.45
C GLY A 42 5.03 -14.21 -13.41
N ARG A 43 4.61 -13.23 -12.61
CA ARG A 43 5.23 -11.91 -12.48
C ARG A 43 5.59 -11.67 -11.04
N GLN A 44 6.70 -10.98 -10.78
CA GLN A 44 7.03 -10.53 -9.43
C GLN A 44 6.29 -9.24 -9.08
N PHE A 45 5.88 -9.11 -7.82
CA PHE A 45 5.24 -7.89 -7.31
C PHE A 45 6.01 -7.25 -6.16
N SER A 46 6.14 -5.92 -6.22
CA SER A 46 6.56 -5.09 -5.10
C SER A 46 5.38 -4.89 -4.14
N LEU A 47 5.63 -4.93 -2.84
CA LEU A 47 4.58 -4.88 -1.83
C LEU A 47 4.58 -3.54 -1.10
N VAL A 48 3.39 -2.96 -0.94
CA VAL A 48 3.19 -1.70 -0.21
C VAL A 48 2.01 -1.84 0.74
N ALA A 49 2.16 -1.41 1.98
CA ALA A 49 1.06 -1.20 2.91
C ALA A 49 0.91 0.30 3.20
N ILE A 50 -0.32 0.82 3.05
CA ILE A 50 -0.64 2.24 3.16
C ILE A 50 -1.70 2.45 4.23
N THR A 51 -1.52 3.46 5.09
CA THR A 51 -2.54 3.87 6.04
C THR A 51 -2.62 5.38 6.22
N ASN A 52 -3.82 5.88 6.54
CA ASN A 52 -4.06 7.29 6.87
C ASN A 52 -3.66 7.66 8.30
N TYR A 53 -2.99 6.78 9.04
CA TYR A 53 -2.52 7.02 10.40
C TYR A 53 -1.10 6.46 10.59
N CYS A 54 -0.77 5.89 11.75
CA CYS A 54 0.55 5.33 12.05
C CYS A 54 0.52 3.79 12.07
N PHE A 55 1.67 3.17 11.81
CA PHE A 55 1.88 1.74 12.03
C PHE A 55 2.37 1.46 13.45
N HIS A 56 2.03 0.30 13.99
CA HIS A 56 2.60 -0.18 15.24
C HIS A 56 4.05 -0.69 15.02
N GLN A 57 4.91 -0.65 16.04
CA GLN A 57 6.30 -1.11 15.93
C GLN A 57 6.43 -2.54 15.42
N SER A 58 5.52 -3.42 15.85
CA SER A 58 5.45 -4.80 15.37
C SER A 58 5.26 -4.91 13.85
N THR A 59 4.56 -3.94 13.25
CA THR A 59 4.31 -3.89 11.81
C THR A 59 5.58 -3.50 11.05
N PHE A 60 6.38 -2.57 11.57
CA PHE A 60 7.70 -2.24 11.02
C PHE A 60 8.64 -3.44 11.06
N ASN A 61 8.67 -4.18 12.18
CA ASN A 61 9.50 -5.38 12.29
C ASN A 61 9.02 -6.45 11.28
N ALA A 62 7.71 -6.69 11.21
CA ALA A 62 7.13 -7.66 10.27
C ALA A 62 7.42 -7.29 8.82
N SER A 63 7.44 -6.00 8.47
CA SER A 63 7.64 -5.54 7.09
C SER A 63 9.04 -5.81 6.56
N GLN A 64 10.04 -5.98 7.44
CA GLN A 64 11.43 -6.28 7.08
C GLN A 64 11.74 -7.78 7.03
N MET A 65 10.84 -8.63 7.56
CA MET A 65 11.07 -10.08 7.62
C MET A 65 10.55 -10.80 6.37
N GLY A 66 11.43 -11.46 5.62
CA GLY A 66 11.04 -12.19 4.40
C GLY A 66 10.85 -11.22 3.22
N ASP A 67 9.70 -11.31 2.55
CA ASP A 67 9.37 -10.37 1.47
C ASP A 67 9.13 -8.97 2.03
N SER A 68 10.03 -8.05 1.71
CA SER A 68 9.96 -6.68 2.20
C SER A 68 8.66 -5.99 1.76
N VAL A 69 8.01 -5.31 2.72
CA VAL A 69 6.80 -4.51 2.47
C VAL A 69 7.10 -3.05 2.79
N ASP A 70 6.92 -2.18 1.80
CA ASP A 70 7.12 -0.75 1.97
C ASP A 70 5.93 -0.14 2.74
N LEU A 71 6.23 0.64 3.79
CA LEU A 71 5.21 1.18 4.71
C LEU A 71 5.01 2.67 4.46
N TRP A 72 3.77 3.05 4.14
CA TRP A 72 3.38 4.44 3.90
C TRP A 72 2.33 4.85 4.94
N ASP A 73 2.80 5.51 5.98
CA ASP A 73 1.95 6.11 7.00
C ASP A 73 1.51 7.52 6.59
N LEU A 74 0.70 8.18 7.42
CA LEU A 74 0.19 9.52 7.12
C LEU A 74 1.32 10.52 6.84
N ASN A 75 2.40 10.49 7.61
CA ASN A 75 3.49 11.46 7.46
C ASN A 75 4.19 11.26 6.11
N ARG A 76 4.55 10.02 5.79
CA ARG A 76 5.18 9.69 4.50
C ARG A 76 4.26 9.98 3.32
N ILE A 77 2.96 9.71 3.44
CA ILE A 77 1.98 10.08 2.41
C ILE A 77 1.98 11.61 2.20
N MET A 78 1.93 12.39 3.27
CA MET A 78 1.91 13.86 3.20
C MET A 78 3.19 14.44 2.58
N GLU A 79 4.35 13.90 2.96
CA GLU A 79 5.65 14.27 2.37
C GLU A 79 5.68 14.02 0.86
N ASN A 80 5.20 12.84 0.43
CA ASN A 80 5.20 12.45 -0.99
C ASN A 80 4.15 13.22 -1.81
N LEU A 81 3.01 13.58 -1.21
CA LEU A 81 1.94 14.32 -1.90
C LEU A 81 2.19 15.83 -1.97
N LYS A 82 3.18 16.37 -1.25
CA LYS A 82 3.52 17.82 -1.22
C LYS A 82 2.30 18.74 -1.05
N TYR A 83 1.35 18.36 -0.18
CA TYR A 83 0.08 19.08 0.04
C TYR A 83 -0.83 19.25 -1.18
N LYS A 84 -0.62 18.49 -2.26
CA LYS A 84 -1.54 18.49 -3.40
C LYS A 84 -2.89 17.95 -2.95
N LYS A 85 -3.91 18.80 -2.95
CA LYS A 85 -5.30 18.36 -2.81
C LYS A 85 -5.72 17.72 -4.13
N PHE A 86 -6.09 16.46 -4.08
CA PHE A 86 -6.69 15.76 -5.20
C PHE A 86 -8.19 15.73 -5.00
N THR A 87 -8.93 16.24 -5.98
CA THR A 87 -10.37 16.08 -6.06
C THR A 87 -10.72 14.76 -6.73
N LEU A 88 -11.85 14.17 -6.36
CA LEU A 88 -12.42 13.00 -7.05
C LEU A 88 -12.56 13.22 -8.57
N ALA A 89 -12.83 14.46 -8.98
CA ALA A 89 -12.93 14.85 -10.39
C ALA A 89 -11.57 14.76 -11.13
N GLU A 90 -10.46 15.13 -10.49
CA GLU A 90 -9.12 15.00 -11.07
C GLU A 90 -8.68 13.55 -11.20
N ILE A 91 -9.01 12.72 -10.20
CA ILE A 91 -8.73 11.28 -10.24
C ILE A 91 -9.49 10.64 -11.41
N LYS A 92 -10.79 10.95 -11.55
CA LYS A 92 -11.61 10.42 -12.66
C LYS A 92 -11.11 10.88 -14.03
N ARG A 93 -10.66 12.13 -14.18
CA ARG A 93 -10.05 12.61 -15.43
C ARG A 93 -8.81 11.81 -15.81
N LYS A 94 -7.90 11.56 -14.86
CA LYS A 94 -6.68 10.78 -15.14
C LYS A 94 -6.94 9.31 -15.46
N ILE A 95 -8.01 8.71 -14.94
CA ILE A 95 -8.37 7.31 -15.24
C ILE A 95 -8.98 7.19 -16.63
N ASN A 96 -9.74 8.18 -17.09
CA ASN A 96 -10.50 8.10 -18.33
C ASN A 96 -9.77 8.64 -19.58
N GLY A 97 -8.64 9.33 -19.43
CA GLY A 97 -7.89 9.94 -20.54
C GLY A 97 -8.44 11.32 -20.89
#